data_AF-A0A0R3PK32-F1
#
_entry.id   AF-A0A0R3PK32-F1
#
_cell.length_a   1.000
_cell.length_b   1.000
_cell.length_c   1.000
_cell.angle_alpha   90.00
_cell.angle_beta   90.00
_cell.angle_gamma   90.00
#
_symmetry.space_group_name_H-M   'P 1'
#
loop_
_entity.id
_entity.type
_entity.pdbx_description
1 polymer ?
#
loop_
_entity_poly.entity_id
_entity_poly.type
_entity_poly.pdbx_seq_one_letter_code
_entity_poly.pdbx_strand_id
1 'polypeptide(L)'
;MGNQYVKPERQGNSPYTRSGIPPPATVKKSGSDKPSHRLNDPMSLELHMADERVRAAGLSPAEREWRMKWLKDQHLHPDEPIVVDAVHRQLNPIRILYRWPWDKLYLHFLKPTFGVYYGTAIRVLVPKIFMMFLALETGYYYWKYEVKTMPLREIIVNKDEIDKAYPGLREKALVDPARHRYLSPTFDKRTSYLDVGTTQRPW
;
A
#
# COMPACT_ATOMS: atom_id res chain seq x y z
N MET A 1 -21.78 -19.61 -24.21
CA MET A 1 -21.61 -21.00 -23.74
C MET A 1 -22.63 -21.22 -22.64
N GLY A 2 -23.66 -22.02 -22.89
CA GLY A 2 -24.69 -22.30 -21.88
C GLY A 2 -24.12 -23.22 -20.81
N ASN A 3 -24.31 -22.89 -19.53
CA ASN A 3 -23.97 -23.78 -18.44
C ASN A 3 -24.79 -25.06 -18.57
N GLN A 4 -24.17 -26.13 -19.08
CA GLN A 4 -24.78 -27.46 -19.08
C GLN A 4 -24.94 -27.89 -17.63
N TYR A 5 -26.18 -27.83 -17.15
CA TYR A 5 -26.51 -28.26 -15.80
C TYR A 5 -26.31 -29.77 -15.70
N VAL A 6 -25.26 -30.20 -14.99
CA VAL A 6 -25.05 -31.60 -14.62
C VAL A 6 -25.76 -31.84 -13.30
N LYS A 7 -26.72 -32.76 -13.27
CA LYS A 7 -27.44 -33.12 -12.05
C LYS A 7 -26.45 -33.81 -11.08
N PRO A 8 -26.33 -33.34 -9.82
CA PRO A 8 -25.51 -34.02 -8.83
C PRO A 8 -26.09 -35.41 -8.47
N GLU A 9 -25.21 -36.32 -8.06
CA GLU A 9 -25.60 -37.67 -7.62
C GLU A 9 -26.51 -37.62 -6.39
N ARG A 10 -27.48 -38.53 -6.34
CA ARG A 10 -28.45 -38.61 -5.24
C ARG A 10 -27.77 -39.27 -4.04
N GLN A 11 -27.63 -38.52 -2.94
CA GLN A 11 -26.92 -38.95 -1.73
C GLN A 11 -27.82 -39.63 -0.69
N GLY A 12 -29.16 -39.57 -0.82
CA GLY A 12 -30.05 -40.21 0.17
C GLY A 12 -31.40 -40.69 -0.36
N ASN A 13 -32.25 -41.14 0.57
CA ASN A 13 -33.50 -41.86 0.27
C ASN A 13 -34.78 -41.02 0.44
N SER A 14 -34.68 -39.75 0.79
CA SER A 14 -35.84 -38.86 0.91
C SER A 14 -36.58 -38.75 -0.44
N PRO A 15 -37.90 -38.99 -0.47
CA PRO A 15 -38.71 -38.83 -1.68
C PRO A 15 -39.07 -37.36 -1.97
N TYR A 16 -38.76 -36.45 -1.05
CA TYR A 16 -39.16 -35.04 -1.09
C TYR A 16 -38.08 -34.11 -1.66
N THR A 17 -36.83 -34.57 -1.76
CA THR A 17 -35.66 -33.75 -2.14
C THR A 17 -34.89 -34.40 -3.28
N ARG A 18 -34.45 -33.62 -4.28
CA ARG A 18 -33.70 -34.13 -5.43
C ARG A 18 -32.34 -34.73 -5.08
N SER A 19 -31.68 -34.20 -4.06
CA SER A 19 -30.44 -34.76 -3.50
C SER A 19 -30.67 -36.05 -2.71
N GLY A 20 -31.93 -36.38 -2.38
CA GLY A 20 -32.28 -37.51 -1.55
C GLY A 20 -31.99 -37.34 -0.06
N ILE A 21 -31.35 -36.25 0.35
CA ILE A 21 -31.12 -35.96 1.77
C ILE A 21 -32.42 -35.40 2.36
N PRO A 22 -32.96 -35.92 3.47
CA PRO A 22 -34.18 -35.37 4.05
C PRO A 22 -34.02 -33.87 4.33
N PRO A 23 -35.06 -33.06 4.10
CA PRO A 23 -34.97 -31.64 4.41
C PRO A 23 -34.65 -31.50 5.91
N PRO A 24 -33.78 -30.54 6.29
CA PRO A 24 -33.42 -30.35 7.69
C PRO A 24 -34.67 -30.06 8.52
N ALA A 25 -34.77 -30.70 9.69
CA ALA A 25 -35.93 -30.60 10.55
C ALA A 25 -36.18 -29.14 10.97
N THR A 26 -37.40 -28.65 10.77
CA THR A 26 -37.85 -27.36 11.28
C THR A 26 -38.32 -27.55 12.72
N VAL A 27 -37.81 -26.74 13.65
CA VAL A 27 -38.19 -26.83 15.07
C VAL A 27 -39.06 -25.62 15.40
N LYS A 28 -40.23 -25.86 15.99
CA LYS A 28 -41.06 -24.82 16.60
C LYS A 28 -40.67 -24.73 18.08
N LYS A 29 -40.21 -23.55 18.54
CA LYS A 29 -39.95 -23.34 19.97
C LYS A 29 -41.27 -23.56 20.74
N SER A 30 -41.28 -24.47 21.70
CA SER A 30 -42.49 -24.85 22.46
C SER A 30 -43.20 -23.59 23.00
N GLY A 31 -44.49 -23.44 22.70
CA GLY A 31 -45.33 -22.31 23.12
C GLY A 31 -45.24 -21.02 22.28
N SER A 32 -44.45 -20.98 21.19
CA SER A 32 -44.29 -19.79 20.36
C SER A 32 -45.28 -19.77 19.18
N ASP A 33 -45.98 -18.66 18.96
CA ASP A 33 -46.82 -18.46 17.77
C ASP A 33 -46.00 -18.16 16.49
N LYS A 34 -44.68 -18.02 16.64
CA LYS A 34 -43.77 -17.82 15.51
C LYS A 34 -43.78 -19.02 14.55
N PRO A 35 -43.61 -18.77 13.23
CA PRO A 35 -43.42 -19.83 12.25
C PRO A 35 -42.17 -20.66 12.55
N SER A 36 -42.20 -21.93 12.14
CA SER A 36 -41.08 -22.86 12.33
C SER A 36 -39.84 -22.43 11.53
N HIS A 37 -38.66 -22.40 12.16
CA HIS A 37 -37.39 -21.99 11.55
C HIS A 37 -36.27 -23.04 11.76
N ARG A 38 -35.17 -22.92 11.01
CA ARG A 38 -33.95 -23.73 11.20
C ARG A 38 -33.19 -23.25 12.44
N LEU A 39 -32.51 -24.17 13.15
CA LEU A 39 -31.91 -23.93 14.46
C LEU A 39 -30.80 -22.85 14.49
N ASN A 40 -30.10 -22.60 13.37
CA ASN A 40 -28.85 -21.82 13.34
C ASN A 40 -28.82 -20.67 12.31
N ASP A 41 -29.96 -20.25 11.77
CA ASP A 41 -30.00 -19.14 10.81
C ASP A 41 -31.07 -18.15 11.23
N PRO A 42 -30.71 -16.94 11.72
CA PRO A 42 -31.69 -15.96 12.14
C PRO A 42 -32.64 -15.56 11.01
N MET A 43 -32.35 -15.87 9.74
CA MET A 43 -33.37 -15.99 8.70
C MET A 43 -32.85 -16.66 7.41
N SER A 44 -32.91 -17.99 7.31
CA SER A 44 -32.62 -18.69 6.05
C SER A 44 -33.71 -18.38 5.02
N LEU A 45 -33.35 -17.78 3.87
CA LEU A 45 -34.25 -17.55 2.72
C LEU A 45 -34.88 -18.84 2.18
N GLU A 46 -34.31 -19.98 2.54
CA GLU A 46 -34.71 -21.29 2.05
C GLU A 46 -35.91 -21.89 2.80
N LEU A 47 -36.35 -21.37 3.97
CA LEU A 47 -37.50 -21.81 4.80
C LEU A 47 -38.16 -23.16 4.36
N HIS A 48 -39.41 -23.15 3.92
CA HIS A 48 -40.12 -24.29 3.30
C HIS A 48 -39.78 -24.41 1.80
N MET A 49 -39.10 -23.43 1.21
CA MET A 49 -38.65 -23.43 -0.18
C MET A 49 -37.51 -24.42 -0.42
N ALA A 50 -36.94 -25.02 0.62
CA ALA A 50 -35.98 -26.12 0.54
C ALA A 50 -36.61 -27.38 -0.06
N ASP A 51 -37.91 -27.58 0.16
CA ASP A 51 -38.70 -28.60 -0.54
C ASP A 51 -39.05 -28.10 -1.94
N GLU A 52 -38.64 -28.85 -2.95
CA GLU A 52 -38.80 -28.49 -4.35
C GLU A 52 -40.28 -28.46 -4.76
N ARG A 53 -41.14 -29.24 -4.09
CA ARG A 53 -42.59 -29.26 -4.36
C ARG A 53 -43.28 -28.01 -3.85
N VAL A 54 -42.92 -27.57 -2.64
CA VAL A 54 -43.44 -26.32 -2.05
C VAL A 54 -42.92 -25.12 -2.84
N ARG A 55 -41.67 -25.20 -3.34
CA ARG A 55 -41.11 -24.17 -4.24
C ARG A 55 -41.90 -24.03 -5.55
N ALA A 56 -42.36 -25.14 -6.13
CA ALA A 56 -43.17 -25.12 -7.34
C ALA A 56 -44.59 -24.55 -7.11
N ALA A 57 -45.12 -24.61 -5.89
CA ALA A 57 -46.43 -24.06 -5.52
C ALA A 57 -46.43 -22.52 -5.31
N GLY A 58 -45.25 -21.91 -5.18
CA GLY A 58 -45.08 -20.47 -4.96
C GLY A 58 -45.28 -20.03 -3.49
N LEU A 59 -45.13 -18.73 -3.22
CA LEU A 59 -45.29 -18.16 -1.86
C LEU A 59 -46.76 -17.98 -1.51
N SER A 60 -47.12 -18.26 -0.26
CA SER A 60 -48.42 -17.90 0.32
C SER A 60 -48.60 -16.37 0.40
N PRO A 61 -49.84 -15.85 0.51
CA PRO A 61 -50.08 -14.41 0.66
C PRO A 61 -49.32 -13.80 1.85
N ALA A 62 -49.33 -14.49 3.00
CA ALA A 62 -48.62 -14.05 4.20
C ALA A 62 -47.10 -13.99 3.97
N GLU A 63 -46.52 -14.97 3.29
CA GLU A 63 -45.09 -14.98 2.98
C GLU A 63 -44.71 -13.87 1.99
N ARG A 64 -45.57 -13.55 1.03
CA ARG A 64 -45.34 -12.41 0.11
C ARG A 64 -45.33 -11.09 0.87
N GLU A 65 -46.22 -10.90 1.83
CA GLU A 65 -46.23 -9.71 2.69
C GLU A 65 -44.93 -9.59 3.50
N TRP A 66 -44.50 -10.69 4.12
CA TRP A 66 -43.23 -10.73 4.85
C TRP A 66 -42.02 -10.47 3.93
N ARG A 67 -42.01 -11.06 2.73
CA ARG A 67 -40.95 -10.83 1.73
C ARG A 67 -40.92 -9.37 1.27
N MET A 68 -42.08 -8.75 1.10
CA MET A 68 -42.20 -7.34 0.71
C MET A 68 -41.68 -6.42 1.81
N LYS A 69 -41.95 -6.70 3.09
CA LYS A 69 -41.37 -5.99 4.23
C LYS A 69 -39.84 -6.14 4.24
N TRP A 70 -39.34 -7.37 4.13
CA TRP A 70 -37.91 -7.62 4.08
C TRP A 70 -37.19 -6.91 2.93
N LEU A 71 -37.77 -6.89 1.72
CA LEU A 71 -37.21 -6.12 0.59
C LEU A 71 -37.15 -4.63 0.88
N LYS A 72 -38.18 -4.09 1.54
CA LYS A 72 -38.19 -2.68 1.95
C LYS A 72 -37.11 -2.41 2.98
N ASP A 73 -36.90 -3.31 3.93
CA ASP A 73 -35.85 -3.19 4.96
C ASP A 73 -34.43 -3.26 4.39
N GLN A 74 -34.23 -3.77 3.17
CA GLN A 74 -32.93 -3.71 2.47
C GLN A 74 -32.63 -2.33 1.86
N HIS A 75 -33.61 -1.43 1.78
CA HIS A 75 -33.36 -0.07 1.33
C HIS A 75 -32.64 0.68 2.44
N LEU A 76 -31.38 1.02 2.19
CA LEU A 76 -30.61 1.85 3.09
C LEU A 76 -31.22 3.26 3.17
N HIS A 77 -30.97 3.96 4.27
CA HIS A 77 -31.35 5.36 4.41
C HIS A 77 -30.66 6.19 3.31
N PRO A 78 -31.29 7.25 2.75
CA PRO A 78 -30.65 8.09 1.74
C PRO A 78 -29.30 8.70 2.19
N ASP A 79 -29.09 8.85 3.50
CA ASP A 79 -27.84 9.37 4.07
C ASP A 79 -26.75 8.29 4.22
N GLU A 80 -27.05 7.03 3.93
CA GLU A 80 -26.10 5.93 3.97
C GLU A 80 -25.54 5.61 2.58
N PRO A 81 -24.24 5.31 2.45
CA PRO A 81 -23.24 5.18 3.53
C PRO A 81 -22.69 6.53 4.03
N ILE A 82 -22.68 6.73 5.36
CA ILE A 82 -22.06 7.90 5.99
C ILE A 82 -20.55 7.71 6.00
N VAL A 83 -19.85 8.41 5.11
CA VAL A 83 -18.38 8.41 5.09
C VAL A 83 -17.87 9.40 6.13
N VAL A 84 -17.34 8.90 7.25
CA VAL A 84 -16.80 9.74 8.33
C VAL A 84 -15.38 10.19 7.95
N ASP A 85 -15.25 11.44 7.51
CA ASP A 85 -13.96 12.05 7.16
C ASP A 85 -12.93 11.99 8.30
N ALA A 86 -13.39 12.08 9.56
CA ALA A 86 -12.51 12.07 10.73
C ALA A 86 -11.72 10.77 10.89
N VAL A 87 -12.25 9.62 10.44
CA VAL A 87 -11.55 8.32 10.50
C VAL A 87 -10.44 8.25 9.45
N HIS A 88 -10.59 8.95 8.32
CA HIS A 88 -9.65 8.93 7.21
C HIS A 88 -8.73 10.15 7.13
N ARG A 89 -8.95 11.15 8.00
CA ARG A 89 -8.13 12.35 8.08
C ARG A 89 -6.80 12.03 8.76
N GLN A 90 -5.70 12.16 8.02
CA GLN A 90 -4.36 12.02 8.58
C GLN A 90 -4.02 13.28 9.40
N LEU A 91 -3.87 13.16 10.73
CA LEU A 91 -3.54 14.30 11.61
C LEU A 91 -2.08 14.79 11.47
N ASN A 92 -1.20 14.07 10.77
CA ASN A 92 0.20 14.46 10.63
C ASN A 92 0.36 15.61 9.60
N PRO A 93 0.75 16.83 10.02
CA PRO A 93 0.84 18.00 9.14
C PRO A 93 1.93 17.85 8.08
N ILE A 94 3.05 17.21 8.39
CA ILE A 94 4.14 16.96 7.44
C ILE A 94 3.63 16.04 6.33
N ARG A 95 2.87 15.00 6.71
CA ARG A 95 2.27 14.08 5.74
C ARG A 95 1.23 14.76 4.86
N ILE A 96 0.42 15.66 5.40
CA ILE A 96 -0.49 16.46 4.60
C ILE A 96 0.31 17.30 3.59
N LEU A 97 1.35 18.00 4.05
CA LEU A 97 2.11 18.94 3.22
C LEU A 97 2.74 18.28 2.00
N TYR A 98 3.50 17.19 2.17
CA TYR A 98 4.16 16.54 1.03
C TYR A 98 3.17 15.78 0.12
N ARG A 99 2.02 15.36 0.66
CA ARG A 99 1.00 14.60 -0.11
C ARG A 99 0.05 15.52 -0.88
N TRP A 100 -0.18 16.74 -0.37
CA TRP A 100 -1.10 17.72 -0.92
C TRP A 100 -0.97 17.98 -2.43
N PRO A 101 0.23 18.24 -2.99
CA PRO A 101 0.36 18.50 -4.42
C PRO A 101 -0.07 17.29 -5.27
N TRP A 102 0.30 16.08 -4.84
CA TRP A 102 -0.08 14.83 -5.52
C TRP A 102 -1.57 14.51 -5.39
N ASP A 103 -2.19 14.84 -4.25
CA ASP A 103 -3.63 14.68 -4.05
C ASP A 103 -4.42 15.60 -4.98
N LYS A 104 -3.97 16.86 -5.13
CA LYS A 104 -4.59 17.81 -6.07
C LYS A 104 -4.43 17.37 -7.51
N LEU A 105 -3.23 16.91 -7.90
CA LEU A 105 -2.98 16.35 -9.23
C LEU A 105 -3.90 15.15 -9.52
N TYR A 106 -4.06 14.27 -8.54
CA TYR A 106 -4.91 13.10 -8.67
C TYR A 106 -6.39 13.45 -8.83
N LEU A 107 -6.93 14.30 -7.95
CA LEU A 107 -8.35 14.63 -7.95
C LEU A 107 -8.76 15.44 -9.17
N HIS A 108 -7.93 16.41 -9.60
CA HIS A 108 -8.30 17.35 -10.66
C HIS A 108 -7.89 16.92 -12.06
N PHE A 109 -6.87 16.06 -12.20
CA PHE A 109 -6.35 15.66 -13.52
C PHE A 109 -6.35 14.14 -13.71
N LEU A 110 -5.70 13.37 -12.84
CA LEU A 110 -5.51 11.94 -13.11
C LEU A 110 -6.82 11.14 -13.05
N LYS A 111 -7.66 11.38 -12.04
CA LYS A 111 -8.94 10.70 -11.85
C LYS A 111 -9.91 10.97 -13.01
N PRO A 112 -10.16 12.22 -13.45
CA PRO A 112 -11.08 12.47 -14.56
C PRO A 112 -10.54 11.98 -15.91
N THR A 113 -9.23 12.03 -16.15
CA THR A 113 -8.66 11.64 -17.46
C THR A 113 -8.45 10.14 -17.60
N PHE A 114 -7.92 9.47 -16.57
CA PHE A 114 -7.53 8.04 -16.64
C PHE A 114 -8.47 7.11 -15.85
N GLY A 115 -9.47 7.67 -15.17
CA GLY A 115 -10.33 6.91 -14.27
C GLY A 115 -9.65 6.52 -12.96
N VAL A 116 -10.41 5.85 -12.09
CA VAL A 116 -9.98 5.55 -10.71
C VAL A 116 -8.81 4.57 -10.69
N TYR A 117 -8.84 3.51 -11.51
CA TYR A 117 -7.83 2.46 -11.47
C TYR A 117 -6.45 2.99 -11.91
N TYR A 118 -6.33 3.47 -13.15
CA TYR A 118 -5.07 3.97 -13.68
C TYR A 118 -4.60 5.25 -12.98
N GLY A 119 -5.51 6.17 -12.65
CA GLY A 119 -5.14 7.36 -11.90
C GLY A 119 -4.50 7.03 -10.55
N THR A 120 -4.97 5.98 -9.88
CA THR A 120 -4.42 5.57 -8.57
C THR A 120 -3.06 4.91 -8.74
N ALA A 121 -2.89 4.09 -9.78
CA ALA A 121 -1.59 3.52 -10.12
C ALA A 121 -0.53 4.61 -10.39
N ILE A 122 -0.86 5.63 -11.21
CA ILE A 122 0.03 6.74 -11.52
C ILE A 122 0.41 7.53 -10.26
N ARG A 123 -0.58 7.87 -9.41
CA ARG A 123 -0.37 8.59 -8.15
C ARG A 123 0.62 7.88 -7.21
N VAL A 124 0.65 6.55 -7.20
CA VAL A 124 1.52 5.78 -6.30
C VAL A 124 2.89 5.51 -6.92
N LEU A 125 2.94 5.26 -8.23
CA LEU A 125 4.15 4.82 -8.92
C LEU A 125 5.11 5.98 -9.23
N VAL A 126 4.59 7.07 -9.81
CA VAL A 126 5.43 8.17 -10.32
C VAL A 126 6.26 8.85 -9.22
N PRO A 127 5.70 9.21 -8.05
CA PRO A 127 6.50 9.84 -7.00
C PRO A 127 7.62 8.93 -6.51
N LYS A 128 7.37 7.62 -6.43
CA LYS A 128 8.38 6.64 -5.97
C LYS A 128 9.52 6.49 -6.97
N ILE A 129 9.20 6.41 -8.27
CA ILE A 129 10.21 6.37 -9.33
C ILE A 129 11.04 7.65 -9.32
N PHE A 130 10.40 8.81 -9.16
CA PHE A 130 11.09 10.10 -9.09
C PHE A 130 12.04 10.18 -7.89
N MET A 131 11.60 9.75 -6.70
CA MET A 131 12.46 9.67 -5.50
C MET A 131 13.60 8.67 -5.66
N MET A 132 13.35 7.52 -6.28
CA MET A 132 14.39 6.52 -6.60
C MET A 132 15.43 7.12 -7.55
N PHE A 133 14.99 7.81 -8.60
CA PHE A 133 15.87 8.48 -9.56
C PHE A 133 16.75 9.54 -8.89
N LEU A 134 16.16 10.43 -8.08
CA LEU A 134 16.92 11.43 -7.31
C LEU A 134 17.94 10.79 -6.37
N ALA A 135 17.58 9.71 -5.68
CA ALA A 135 18.50 8.99 -4.78
C ALA A 135 19.67 8.35 -5.54
N LEU A 136 19.41 7.78 -6.72
CA LEU A 136 20.45 7.19 -7.57
C LEU A 136 21.40 8.26 -8.13
N GLU A 137 20.87 9.37 -8.66
CA GLU A 137 21.68 10.48 -9.19
C GLU A 137 22.54 11.13 -8.11
N THR A 138 21.96 11.38 -6.92
CA THR A 138 22.71 11.93 -5.78
C THR A 138 23.77 10.96 -5.27
N GLY A 139 23.44 9.67 -5.14
CA GLY A 139 24.41 8.63 -4.77
C GLY A 139 25.53 8.49 -5.80
N TYR A 140 25.20 8.54 -7.10
CA TYR A 140 26.18 8.53 -8.18
C TYR A 140 27.07 9.76 -8.17
N TYR A 141 26.50 10.96 -7.99
CA TYR A 141 27.24 12.21 -7.87
C TYR A 141 28.23 12.16 -6.70
N TYR A 142 27.74 11.73 -5.53
CA TYR A 142 28.56 11.57 -4.34
C TYR A 142 29.71 10.59 -4.58
N TRP A 143 29.41 9.41 -5.14
CA TRP A 143 30.42 8.41 -5.47
C TRP A 143 31.47 8.95 -6.47
N LYS A 144 31.03 9.67 -7.51
CA LYS A 144 31.89 10.17 -8.58
C LYS A 144 32.83 11.29 -8.14
N TYR A 145 32.36 12.21 -7.29
CA TYR A 145 33.08 13.46 -6.99
C TYR A 145 33.62 13.52 -5.57
N GLU A 146 32.97 12.91 -4.57
CA GLU A 146 33.46 12.96 -3.17
C GLU A 146 34.41 11.83 -2.79
N VAL A 147 34.38 10.66 -3.45
CA VAL A 147 35.32 9.56 -3.12
C VAL A 147 36.80 9.92 -3.41
N LYS A 148 37.06 11.05 -4.09
CA LYS A 148 38.41 11.59 -4.30
C LYS A 148 38.99 12.35 -3.11
N THR A 149 38.19 12.71 -2.09
CA THR A 149 38.71 13.37 -0.87
C THR A 149 39.09 12.38 0.23
N MET A 150 38.89 11.07 0.01
CA MET A 150 39.55 10.08 0.84
C MET A 150 41.06 10.21 0.63
N PRO A 151 41.88 10.31 1.70
CA PRO A 151 43.33 10.30 1.52
C PRO A 151 43.65 9.05 0.71
N LEU A 152 44.38 9.20 -0.40
CA LEU A 152 44.93 8.08 -1.16
C LEU A 152 45.45 7.08 -0.13
N ARG A 153 44.75 5.96 0.07
CA ARG A 153 45.32 4.87 0.85
C ARG A 153 46.60 4.54 0.10
N GLU A 154 47.74 4.68 0.77
CA GLU A 154 49.01 4.25 0.21
C GLU A 154 48.94 2.74 0.05
N ILE A 155 48.57 2.27 -1.14
CA ILE A 155 48.53 0.83 -1.44
C ILE A 155 49.95 0.41 -1.81
N ILE A 156 50.84 0.38 -0.81
CA ILE A 156 52.10 -0.38 -0.93
C ILE A 156 51.76 -1.81 -0.56
N VAL A 157 51.57 -2.65 -1.59
CA VAL A 157 51.10 -4.03 -1.44
C VAL A 157 52.06 -4.87 -0.56
N ASN A 158 53.38 -4.65 -0.68
CA ASN A 158 54.42 -5.42 0.02
C ASN A 158 55.10 -4.62 1.14
N LYS A 159 54.31 -3.87 1.91
CA LYS A 159 54.82 -2.97 2.95
C LYS A 159 55.76 -3.67 3.93
N ASP A 160 55.37 -4.83 4.43
CA ASP A 160 56.09 -5.54 5.49
C ASP A 160 57.42 -6.15 4.99
N GLU A 161 57.47 -6.59 3.73
CA GLU A 161 58.68 -7.12 3.11
C GLU A 161 59.72 -6.01 2.90
N ILE A 162 59.27 -4.82 2.46
CA ILE A 162 60.13 -3.66 2.21
C ILE A 162 60.69 -3.12 3.52
N ASP A 163 59.87 -3.01 4.57
CA ASP A 163 60.32 -2.53 5.89
C ASP A 163 61.32 -3.51 6.54
N LYS A 164 61.18 -4.81 6.27
CA LYS A 164 62.11 -5.85 6.74
C LYS A 164 63.44 -5.85 5.98
N ALA A 165 63.40 -5.71 4.66
CA ALA A 165 64.60 -5.72 3.82
C ALA A 165 65.39 -4.40 3.91
N TYR A 166 64.68 -3.27 4.05
CA TYR A 166 65.27 -1.93 4.05
C TYR A 166 64.61 -1.03 5.11
N PRO A 167 65.02 -1.15 6.38
CA PRO A 167 64.43 -0.35 7.46
C PRO A 167 64.63 1.15 7.20
N GLY A 168 63.53 1.92 7.29
CA GLY A 168 63.53 3.38 7.10
C GLY A 168 63.56 3.85 5.63
N LEU A 169 63.49 2.94 4.65
CA LEU A 169 63.42 3.31 3.22
C LEU A 169 62.11 4.04 2.90
N ARG A 170 60.98 3.61 3.48
CA ARG A 170 59.66 4.20 3.22
C ARG A 170 59.58 5.67 3.64
N GLU A 171 60.15 6.03 4.78
CA GLU A 171 60.21 7.44 5.25
C GLU A 171 61.08 8.35 4.37
N LYS A 172 62.02 7.77 3.61
CA LYS A 172 62.88 8.49 2.67
C LYS A 172 62.29 8.54 1.27
N ALA A 173 61.60 7.47 0.85
CA ALA A 173 61.04 7.32 -0.49
C ALA A 173 59.70 8.05 -0.65
N LEU A 174 58.90 8.12 0.41
CA LEU A 174 57.64 8.85 0.41
C LEU A 174 57.89 10.28 0.87
N VAL A 175 57.53 11.24 0.02
CA VAL A 175 57.49 12.66 0.41
C VAL A 175 56.27 12.84 1.29
N ASP A 176 56.48 12.96 2.60
CA ASP A 176 55.42 13.37 3.52
C ASP A 176 55.02 14.83 3.18
N PRO A 177 53.80 15.07 2.65
CA PRO A 177 53.36 16.41 2.29
C PRO A 177 53.28 17.35 3.50
N ALA A 178 53.17 16.81 4.71
CA ALA A 178 53.11 17.56 5.97
C ALA A 178 54.49 17.90 6.53
N ARG A 179 55.55 17.17 6.15
CA ARG A 179 56.92 17.33 6.68
C ARG A 179 57.49 18.73 6.47
N HIS A 180 57.20 19.32 5.32
CA HIS A 180 57.67 20.68 4.99
C HIS A 180 56.56 21.74 5.10
N ARG A 181 55.35 21.38 5.55
CA ARG A 181 54.20 22.29 5.65
C ARG A 181 54.05 23.18 4.41
N TYR A 182 54.10 22.59 3.21
CA TYR A 182 53.93 23.35 1.96
C TYR A 182 52.56 24.05 1.91
N LEU A 183 51.58 23.53 2.64
CA LEU A 183 50.35 24.22 2.99
C LEU A 183 50.57 25.05 4.25
N SER A 184 50.27 26.35 4.20
CA SER A 184 50.28 27.18 5.42
C SER A 184 49.37 26.51 6.47
N PRO A 185 49.76 26.42 7.76
CA PRO A 185 48.90 25.85 8.82
C PRO A 185 47.51 26.51 8.93
N THR A 186 47.38 27.69 8.33
CA THR A 186 46.14 28.45 8.22
C THR A 186 45.33 28.16 6.96
N PHE A 187 45.79 27.32 6.02
CA PHE A 187 45.11 27.15 4.72
C PHE A 187 43.66 26.70 4.89
N ASP A 188 43.42 25.72 5.76
CA ASP A 188 42.06 25.25 6.12
C ASP A 188 41.31 26.23 7.03
N LYS A 189 42.02 27.19 7.63
CA LYS A 189 41.47 28.25 8.49
C LYS A 189 41.27 29.58 7.77
N ARG A 190 41.65 29.67 6.49
CA ARG A 190 41.41 30.85 5.65
C ARG A 190 39.96 30.83 5.24
N THR A 191 39.11 31.42 6.06
CA THR A 191 37.89 32.05 5.53
C THR A 191 38.36 33.14 4.58
N SER A 192 37.83 33.17 3.36
CA SER A 192 38.13 34.29 2.46
C SER A 192 37.71 35.59 3.15
N TYR A 193 38.65 36.51 3.38
CA TYR A 193 38.35 37.91 3.70
C TYR A 193 37.82 38.65 2.47
N LEU A 194 37.04 37.98 1.63
CA LEU A 194 36.28 38.62 0.58
C LEU A 194 35.04 39.22 1.22
N ASP A 195 35.25 40.22 2.09
CA ASP A 195 34.30 41.32 2.17
C ASP A 195 34.48 42.10 0.88
N VAL A 196 33.88 41.59 -0.20
CA VAL A 196 33.75 42.30 -1.46
C VAL A 196 32.77 43.40 -1.13
N GLY A 197 33.28 44.53 -0.60
CA GLY A 197 32.46 45.63 -0.10
C GLY A 197 31.35 46.00 -1.09
N THR A 198 30.32 46.68 -0.60
CA THR A 198 29.07 46.93 -1.35
C THR A 198 29.33 47.25 -2.82
N THR A 199 28.72 46.47 -3.71
CA THR A 199 28.89 46.59 -5.15
C THR A 199 28.62 48.02 -5.61
N GLN A 200 29.60 48.67 -6.25
CA GLN A 200 29.49 50.04 -6.79
C GLN A 200 28.51 50.18 -7.98
N ARG A 201 27.73 49.14 -8.32
CA ARG A 201 26.84 49.14 -9.48
C ARG A 201 25.46 49.64 -9.05
N PRO A 202 24.89 50.66 -9.73
CA PRO A 202 23.60 51.25 -9.37
C PRO A 202 22.42 50.48 -9.97
N TRP A 203 22.43 49.15 -9.94
CA TRP A 203 21.26 48.34 -10.32
C TRP A 203 21.07 47.13 -9.42
#